data_AF-A0A8J2VKB2-F1
#
_entry.id   AF-A0A8J2VKB2-F1
#
_cell.length_a   1.000
_cell.length_b   1.000
_cell.length_c   1.000
_cell.angle_alpha   90.00
_cell.angle_beta   90.00
_cell.angle_gamma   90.00
#
_symmetry.space_group_name_H-M   'P 1'
#
loop_
_entity.id
_entity.type
_entity.pdbx_description
1 polymer ?
#
loop_
_entity_poly.entity_id
_entity_poly.type
_entity_poly.pdbx_seq_one_letter_code
_entity_poly.pdbx_strand_id
1 'polypeptide(L)'
;MRNRAELVEKLEHMHYNQTITFPAARSNFQVHIHRRIRNGELMWLVEVKDKEVYRSASVQQTVDYLLQLRPLTDYVNPMNRFVEEVQFDGIYNC
;
A
#
# COMPACT_ATOMS: atom_id res chain seq x y z
N MET A 1 -8.06 4.11 17.37
CA MET A 1 -7.51 2.74 17.32
C MET A 1 -8.20 1.81 16.32
N ARG A 2 -9.39 2.11 15.77
CA ARG A 2 -10.04 1.26 14.74
C ARG A 2 -9.31 1.22 13.40
N ASN A 3 -8.73 2.36 12.98
CA ASN A 3 -8.09 2.52 11.67
C ASN A 3 -6.89 1.58 11.43
N ARG A 4 -6.16 1.16 12.49
CA ARG A 4 -5.02 0.23 12.35
C ARG A 4 -5.48 -1.17 11.99
N ALA A 5 -6.50 -1.68 12.69
CA ALA A 5 -7.03 -3.02 12.45
C ALA A 5 -7.63 -3.15 11.05
N GLU A 6 -8.40 -2.14 10.62
CA GLU A 6 -8.94 -2.07 9.26
C GLU A 6 -7.85 -2.03 8.18
N LEU A 7 -6.74 -1.32 8.43
CA LEU A 7 -5.63 -1.27 7.47
C LEU A 7 -4.90 -2.62 7.37
N VAL A 8 -4.67 -3.27 8.52
CA VAL A 8 -4.09 -4.63 8.56
C VAL A 8 -4.97 -5.60 7.79
N GLU A 9 -6.27 -5.63 8.10
CA GLU A 9 -7.23 -6.52 7.43
C GLU A 9 -7.25 -6.26 5.92
N LYS A 10 -7.29 -5.00 5.47
CA LYS A 10 -7.26 -4.68 4.04
C LYS A 10 -5.98 -5.14 3.35
N LEU A 11 -4.83 -4.98 3.98
CA LEU A 11 -3.55 -5.44 3.42
C LEU A 11 -3.50 -6.97 3.41
N GLU A 12 -3.94 -7.66 4.45
CA GLU A 12 -3.99 -9.12 4.46
C GLU A 12 -4.84 -9.70 3.31
N HIS A 13 -5.98 -9.07 3.01
CA HIS A 13 -6.89 -9.47 1.92
C HIS A 13 -6.50 -8.98 0.52
N MET A 14 -5.48 -8.12 0.39
CA MET A 14 -5.08 -7.54 -0.89
C MET A 14 -4.44 -8.60 -1.80
N HIS A 15 -4.87 -8.72 -3.04
CA HIS A 15 -4.32 -9.71 -3.97
C HIS A 15 -2.90 -9.36 -4.46
N TYR A 16 -2.23 -10.35 -5.02
CA TYR A 16 -0.97 -10.19 -5.75
C TYR A 16 -1.11 -9.11 -6.84
N ASN A 17 -0.05 -8.31 -7.04
CA ASN A 17 0.02 -7.21 -8.01
C ASN A 17 -1.02 -6.10 -7.83
N GLN A 18 -1.84 -6.14 -6.77
CA GLN A 18 -2.64 -4.98 -6.43
C GLN A 18 -1.74 -3.85 -5.92
N THR A 19 -2.24 -2.64 -6.08
CA THR A 19 -1.64 -1.44 -5.53
C THR A 19 -2.72 -0.64 -4.82
N ILE A 20 -2.49 -0.28 -3.56
CA ILE A 20 -3.34 0.66 -2.83
C ILE A 20 -2.67 2.02 -2.86
N THR A 21 -3.36 3.00 -3.44
CA THR A 21 -2.87 4.38 -3.52
C THR A 21 -3.65 5.25 -2.54
N PHE A 22 -2.93 5.89 -1.62
CA PHE A 22 -3.46 6.92 -0.74
C PHE A 22 -3.25 8.28 -1.42
N PRO A 23 -4.34 9.03 -1.68
CA PRO A 23 -4.22 10.32 -2.33
C PRO A 23 -3.44 11.30 -1.45
N ALA A 24 -2.66 12.15 -2.11
CA ALA A 24 -2.06 13.31 -1.47
C ALA A 24 -3.18 14.20 -0.91
N ALA A 25 -3.10 14.55 0.37
CA ALA A 25 -3.92 15.62 0.94
C ALA A 25 -3.11 16.93 0.88
N ARG A 26 -3.76 18.08 1.08
CA ARG A 26 -3.11 19.41 1.00
C ARG A 26 -1.79 19.57 1.78
N SER A 27 -1.54 18.70 2.77
CA SER A 27 -0.32 18.69 3.58
C SER A 27 0.38 17.33 3.65
N ASN A 28 -0.01 16.35 2.83
CA ASN A 28 0.50 14.97 2.90
C ASN A 28 0.93 14.46 1.52
N PHE A 29 2.05 13.74 1.49
CA PHE A 29 2.57 13.08 0.29
C PHE A 29 1.65 11.94 -0.16
N GLN A 30 1.66 11.65 -1.45
CA GLN A 30 1.00 10.47 -2.01
C GLN A 30 1.78 9.22 -1.58
N VAL A 31 1.04 8.18 -1.17
CA VAL A 31 1.63 6.91 -0.73
C VAL A 31 1.03 5.78 -1.57
N HIS A 32 1.87 4.93 -2.12
CA HIS A 32 1.49 3.73 -2.83
C HIS A 32 1.96 2.51 -2.04
N ILE A 33 1.07 1.54 -1.84
CA ILE A 33 1.41 0.26 -1.23
C ILE A 33 1.24 -0.81 -2.30
N HIS A 34 2.28 -1.59 -2.54
CA HIS A 34 2.26 -2.70 -3.49
C HIS A 34 2.45 -4.03 -2.76
N ARG A 35 1.77 -5.07 -3.24
CA ARG A 35 2.02 -6.45 -2.83
C ARG A 35 2.70 -7.19 -3.99
N ARG A 36 4.00 -7.48 -3.87
CA ARG A 36 4.79 -8.14 -4.93
C ARG A 36 5.54 -9.35 -4.41
N ILE A 37 5.85 -10.28 -5.31
CA ILE A 37 6.74 -11.41 -5.03
C ILE A 37 8.17 -11.01 -5.39
N ARG A 38 9.12 -11.25 -4.49
CA ARG A 38 10.55 -11.09 -4.76
C ARG A 38 11.29 -12.29 -4.19
N ASN A 39 12.12 -12.93 -5.01
CA ASN A 39 12.85 -14.15 -4.63
C ASN A 39 11.95 -15.28 -4.08
N GLY A 40 10.71 -15.38 -4.56
CA GLY A 40 9.73 -16.37 -4.10
C GLY A 40 8.97 -15.99 -2.82
N GLU A 41 9.30 -14.86 -2.20
CA GLU A 41 8.63 -14.37 -0.99
C GLU A 41 7.69 -13.21 -1.28
N LEU A 42 6.51 -13.23 -0.65
CA LEU A 42 5.55 -12.12 -0.70
C LEU A 42 6.08 -10.96 0.15
N MET A 43 6.20 -9.79 -0.48
CA MET A 43 6.65 -8.57 0.17
C MET A 43 5.71 -7.40 -0.09
N TRP A 44 5.62 -6.57 0.93
CA TRP A 44 4.99 -5.27 0.93
C TRP A 44 6.00 -4.22 0.55
N LEU A 45 5.63 -3.35 -0.40
CA LEU A 45 6.42 -2.19 -0.77
C LEU A 45 5.60 -0.94 -0.52
N VAL A 46 6.18 0.04 0.17
CA VAL A 46 5.58 1.35 0.39
C VAL A 46 6.42 2.37 -0.35
N GLU A 47 5.84 2.97 -1.38
CA GLU A 47 6.43 4.02 -2.16
C GLU A 47 5.80 5.35 -1.77
N VAL A 48 6.65 6.33 -1.45
CA VAL A 48 6.23 7.69 -1.15
C VAL A 48 7.01 8.59 -2.10
N LYS A 49 6.31 9.52 -2.74
CA LYS A 49 6.97 10.47 -3.65
C LYS A 49 8.13 11.17 -2.93
N ASP A 50 9.30 11.20 -3.58
CA ASP A 50 10.53 11.81 -3.08
C ASP A 50 11.15 11.13 -1.84
N LYS A 51 10.82 9.86 -1.54
CA LYS A 51 11.46 9.05 -0.49
C LYS A 51 11.90 7.68 -1.01
N GLU A 52 12.82 7.07 -0.26
CA GLU A 52 13.21 5.68 -0.51
C GLU A 52 12.03 4.72 -0.29
N VAL A 53 11.94 3.70 -1.17
CA VAL A 53 10.89 2.68 -1.10
C VAL A 53 11.13 1.79 0.12
N TYR A 54 10.20 1.80 1.06
CA TYR A 54 10.21 0.89 2.21
C TYR A 54 9.71 -0.49 1.80
N ARG A 55 10.30 -1.55 2.38
CA ARG A 55 9.98 -2.93 2.04
C ARG A 55 9.91 -3.78 3.31
N SER A 56 8.90 -4.63 3.41
CA SER A 56 8.80 -5.61 4.49
C SER A 56 8.00 -6.85 4.08
N ALA A 57 8.35 -8.01 4.62
CA ALA A 57 7.52 -9.22 4.49
C ALA A 57 6.32 -9.22 5.46
N SER A 58 6.36 -8.38 6.50
CA SER A 58 5.31 -8.30 7.52
C SER A 58 4.31 -7.19 7.21
N VAL A 59 3.03 -7.55 7.14
CA VAL A 59 1.92 -6.57 7.09
C VAL A 59 2.02 -5.62 8.28
N GLN A 60 2.32 -6.15 9.47
CA GLN A 60 2.29 -5.36 10.68
C GLN A 60 3.34 -4.25 10.69
N GLN A 61 4.57 -4.57 10.28
CA GLN A 61 5.66 -3.60 10.15
C GLN A 61 5.36 -2.57 9.06
N THR A 62 4.73 -2.99 7.96
CA THR A 62 4.28 -2.10 6.89
C THR A 62 3.27 -1.09 7.40
N VAL A 63 2.27 -1.55 8.17
CA VAL A 63 1.29 -0.67 8.82
C VAL A 63 1.97 0.27 9.80
N ASP A 64 2.85 -0.22 10.66
CA ASP A 64 3.54 0.62 11.65
C ASP A 64 4.41 1.69 10.97
N TYR A 65 5.05 1.38 9.84
CA TYR A 65 5.75 2.37 9.01
C TYR A 65 4.81 3.43 8.42
N LEU A 66 3.64 3.01 7.92
CA LEU A 66 2.61 3.95 7.43
C LEU A 66 2.11 4.88 8.53
N LEU A 67 1.94 4.37 9.76
CA LEU A 67 1.57 5.17 10.93
C LEU A 67 2.63 6.23 11.27
N GLN A 68 3.92 5.90 11.10
CA GLN A 68 5.02 6.84 11.32
C GLN A 68 5.05 7.93 10.25
N LEU A 69 4.76 7.59 9.00
CA LEU A 69 4.68 8.57 7.91
C LEU A 69 3.50 9.52 8.05
N ARG A 70 2.37 9.02 8.57
CA ARG A 70 1.15 9.81 8.74
C ARG A 70 0.35 9.31 9.95
N PRO A 71 0.18 10.14 11.01
CA PRO A 71 -0.70 9.76 12.10
C PRO A 71 -2.14 9.61 11.57
N LEU A 72 -2.74 8.42 11.75
CA LEU A 72 -4.08 8.03 11.23
C LEU A 72 -5.25 8.89 11.74
N THR A 73 -5.02 9.97 12.45
CA THR A 73 -6.03 10.97 12.79
C THR A 73 -6.66 11.59 11.56
N ASP A 74 -5.94 11.66 10.43
CA ASP A 74 -6.46 12.10 9.13
C ASP A 74 -6.92 10.93 8.23
N TYR A 75 -7.06 9.71 8.76
CA TYR A 75 -7.62 8.58 8.02
C TYR A 75 -9.14 8.75 7.91
N VAL A 76 -9.55 9.75 7.12
CA VAL A 76 -10.88 9.80 6.55
C VAL A 76 -10.91 8.67 5.55
N ASN A 77 -11.62 7.59 5.90
CA ASN A 77 -11.87 6.41 5.08
C ASN A 77 -11.89 6.83 3.60
N PRO A 78 -10.88 6.47 2.79
CA PRO A 78 -10.81 6.91 1.41
C PRO A 78 -11.98 6.27 0.68
N MET A 79 -13.09 7.03 0.62
CA MET A 79 -14.28 6.69 -0.13
C MET A 79 -13.84 6.46 -1.57
N ASN A 80 -13.93 5.21 -2.01
CA ASN A 80 -14.21 4.84 -3.39
C ASN A 80 -13.34 5.49 -4.48
N ARG A 81 -12.02 5.50 -4.32
CA ARG A 81 -11.11 5.55 -5.49
C ARG A 81 -10.07 4.46 -5.41
N PHE A 82 -10.57 3.22 -5.30
CA PHE A 82 -9.79 2.04 -5.63
C PHE A 82 -9.64 2.03 -7.14
N VAL A 83 -8.54 2.60 -7.64
CA VAL A 83 -8.07 2.21 -8.96
C VAL A 83 -7.37 0.89 -8.72
N GLU A 84 -8.10 -0.22 -8.87
CA GLU A 84 -7.49 -1.52 -9.11
C GLU A 84 -6.78 -1.42 -10.46
N GLU A 85 -5.56 -0.86 -10.48
CA GLU A 85 -4.66 -1.09 -11.59
C GLU A 85 -4.21 -2.55 -11.48
N VAL A 86 -5.03 -3.44 -12.03
CA VAL A 86 -4.58 -4.76 -12.42
C VAL A 86 -3.54 -4.51 -13.50
N GLN A 87 -2.26 -4.48 -13.11
CA GLN A 87 -1.20 -4.68 -14.08
C GLN A 87 -1.39 -6.09 -14.65
N PHE A 88 -2.12 -6.16 -15.76
CA PHE A 88 -2.08 -7.29 -16.65
C PHE A 88 -0.61 -7.41 -17.06
N ASP A 89 0.05 -8.46 -16.57
CA ASP A 89 1.29 -8.95 -17.16
C ASP A 89 0.98 -9.19 -18.63
N GLY A 90 1.30 -8.21 -19.46
CA GLY A 90 1.25 -8.27 -20.91
C GLY A 90 2.34 -9.19 -21.40
N ILE A 91 2.24 -10.48 -21.09
CA ILE A 91 2.91 -11.53 -21.85
C ILE A 91 2.11 -11.68 -23.13
N TYR A 92 2.37 -10.80 -24.10
CA TYR A 92 2.18 -11.13 -25.50
C TYR A 92 3.57 -11.33 -26.11
N ASN A 93 4.10 -12.53 -25.89
CA ASN A 93 4.89 -13.19 -26.90
C ASN A 93 3.94 -13.50 -28.06
N CYS A 94 4.20 -12.92 -29.23
CA CYS A 94 3.94 -13.45 -30.58
C CYS A 94 4.40 -12.39 -31.59
#